data_AF-A0AAE0WP93-F1
#
_entry.id   AF-A0AAE0WP93-F1
#
_cell.length_a   1.000
_cell.length_b   1.000
_cell.length_c   1.000
_cell.angle_alpha   90.00
_cell.angle_beta   90.00
_cell.angle_gamma   90.00
#
_symmetry.space_group_name_H-M   'P 1'
#
loop_
_entity.id
_entity.type
_entity.pdbx_description
1 polymer ?
#
loop_
_entity_poly.entity_id
_entity_poly.type
_entity_poly.pdbx_seq_one_letter_code
_entity_poly.pdbx_strand_id
1 'polypeptide(L)'
;MASYDAPRAVFLHSQDKLNGRYGDGAVQSALEGLHQDGLLVLKGVVDIAHVDHLRHVMTAEGQEILRSEQRAGLYNQGVKSNILQNPPVAQRDCLYDDVFFNPYVVQIANAYLGSTPTTNFMTANNALAETSGLRQPVHKDITFNHPTCPFYFIANIVLSDFSVENGATEFWLGTHAHTVADDQVPCTVSTRVRDQNVGEPSCNVRPEVVEERRKVRPPIQALCKKGDVVIR
;
A
#
# COMPACT_ATOMS: atom_id res chain seq x y z
N MET A 1 -11.12 -25.58 -12.16
CA MET A 1 -10.69 -24.18 -12.36
C MET A 1 -9.52 -23.95 -11.42
N ALA A 2 -8.36 -23.55 -11.94
CA ALA A 2 -7.21 -23.26 -11.08
C ALA A 2 -7.59 -22.11 -10.14
N SER A 3 -7.44 -22.32 -8.83
CA SER A 3 -7.57 -21.24 -7.85
C SER A 3 -6.56 -20.16 -8.21
N TYR A 4 -7.01 -18.96 -8.53
CA TYR A 4 -6.12 -17.81 -8.71
C TYR A 4 -5.51 -17.49 -7.34
N ASP A 5 -4.17 -17.37 -7.28
CA ASP A 5 -3.49 -17.00 -6.04
C ASP A 5 -3.88 -15.56 -5.66
N ALA A 6 -4.25 -15.35 -4.40
CA ALA A 6 -4.77 -14.08 -3.92
C ALA A 6 -4.48 -13.91 -2.43
N PRO A 7 -4.29 -12.67 -1.95
CA PRO A 7 -4.25 -12.43 -0.52
C PRO A 7 -5.60 -12.77 0.09
N ARG A 8 -5.58 -13.07 1.37
CA ARG A 8 -6.81 -13.22 2.14
C ARG A 8 -7.64 -11.92 2.11
N ALA A 9 -8.95 -12.07 2.07
CA ALA A 9 -9.91 -10.98 2.13
C ALA A 9 -10.84 -11.15 3.33
N VAL A 10 -11.10 -10.07 4.06
CA VAL A 10 -12.02 -10.03 5.20
C VAL A 10 -13.16 -9.08 4.86
N PHE A 11 -14.38 -9.60 4.87
CA PHE A 11 -15.57 -8.85 4.48
C PHE A 11 -16.22 -8.20 5.69
N LEU A 12 -16.64 -6.95 5.54
CA LEU A 12 -17.39 -6.26 6.57
C LEU A 12 -18.86 -6.73 6.57
N HIS A 13 -19.27 -7.44 7.62
CA HIS A 13 -20.65 -7.92 7.76
C HIS A 13 -21.50 -6.95 8.59
N SER A 14 -22.83 -7.09 8.50
CA SER A 14 -23.78 -6.23 9.22
C SER A 14 -23.57 -6.24 10.74
N GLN A 15 -23.17 -7.39 11.30
CA GLN A 15 -22.88 -7.49 12.73
C GLN A 15 -21.63 -6.71 13.13
N ASP A 16 -20.59 -6.72 12.29
CA ASP A 16 -19.38 -5.93 12.53
C ASP A 16 -19.70 -4.44 12.53
N LYS A 17 -20.56 -4.01 11.60
CA LYS A 17 -21.08 -2.63 11.53
C LYS A 17 -21.84 -2.23 12.79
N LEU A 18 -22.73 -3.10 13.27
CA LEU A 18 -23.48 -2.86 14.50
C LEU A 18 -22.56 -2.78 15.73
N ASN A 19 -21.49 -3.57 15.75
CA ASN A 19 -20.53 -3.62 16.85
C ASN A 19 -19.46 -2.52 16.76
N GLY A 20 -19.28 -1.90 15.59
CA GLY A 20 -18.16 -1.00 15.30
C GLY A 20 -16.79 -1.70 15.29
N ARG A 21 -16.75 -3.03 15.19
CA ARG A 21 -15.53 -3.85 15.21
C ARG A 21 -15.79 -5.23 14.61
N TYR A 22 -14.73 -5.85 14.10
CA TYR A 22 -14.74 -7.26 13.73
C TYR A 22 -14.87 -8.18 14.95
N GLY A 23 -15.57 -9.31 14.75
CA GLY A 23 -15.52 -10.46 15.64
C GLY A 23 -14.19 -11.23 15.55
N ASP A 24 -13.93 -12.08 16.54
CA ASP A 24 -12.61 -12.73 16.74
C ASP A 24 -12.18 -13.58 15.54
N GLY A 25 -13.11 -14.29 14.89
CA GLY A 25 -12.80 -15.08 13.69
C GLY A 25 -12.31 -14.24 12.51
N ALA A 26 -12.86 -13.05 12.32
CA ALA A 26 -12.41 -12.13 11.27
C ALA A 26 -11.05 -11.51 11.62
N VAL A 27 -10.80 -11.21 12.90
CA VAL A 27 -9.49 -10.73 13.38
C VAL A 27 -8.42 -11.82 13.22
N GLN A 28 -8.70 -13.06 13.64
CA GLN A 28 -7.80 -14.19 13.41
C GLN A 28 -7.51 -14.35 11.91
N SER A 29 -8.57 -14.31 11.09
CA SER A 29 -8.46 -14.43 9.65
C SER A 29 -7.52 -13.36 9.06
N ALA A 30 -7.68 -12.10 9.49
CA ALA A 30 -6.83 -10.98 9.10
C ALA A 30 -5.36 -11.19 9.51
N LEU A 31 -5.10 -11.59 10.75
CA LEU A 31 -3.73 -11.79 11.26
C LEU A 31 -3.01 -12.93 10.54
N GLU A 32 -3.70 -14.04 10.27
CA GLU A 32 -3.14 -15.13 9.47
C GLU A 32 -2.80 -14.68 8.04
N GLY A 33 -3.66 -13.88 7.41
CA GLY A 33 -3.39 -13.30 6.09
C GLY A 33 -2.16 -12.40 6.10
N LEU A 34 -2.04 -11.50 7.07
CA LEU A 34 -0.86 -10.65 7.21
C LEU A 34 0.40 -11.46 7.48
N HIS A 35 0.35 -12.48 8.33
CA HIS A 35 1.53 -13.28 8.67
C HIS A 35 1.99 -14.22 7.53
N GLN A 36 1.05 -14.77 6.75
CA GLN A 36 1.37 -15.69 5.66
C GLN A 36 1.70 -14.95 4.36
N ASP A 37 0.88 -13.96 4.01
CA ASP A 37 0.94 -13.28 2.73
C ASP A 37 1.59 -11.90 2.82
N GLY A 38 1.63 -11.25 3.99
CA GLY A 38 2.07 -9.85 4.11
C GLY A 38 1.16 -8.88 3.39
N LEU A 39 -0.05 -9.32 3.05
CA LEU A 39 -1.04 -8.54 2.32
C LEU A 39 -2.43 -9.02 2.74
N LEU A 40 -3.31 -8.08 3.04
CA LEU A 40 -4.69 -8.33 3.44
C LEU A 40 -5.60 -7.31 2.75
N VAL A 41 -6.79 -7.73 2.32
CA VAL A 41 -7.80 -6.82 1.80
C VAL A 41 -9.01 -6.80 2.71
N LEU A 42 -9.28 -5.65 3.34
CA LEU A 42 -10.54 -5.41 4.04
C LEU A 42 -11.59 -4.92 3.05
N LYS A 43 -12.70 -5.64 2.93
CA LYS A 43 -13.70 -5.41 1.88
C LYS A 43 -14.84 -4.55 2.41
N GLY A 44 -15.09 -3.44 1.72
CA GLY A 44 -16.22 -2.53 1.98
C GLY A 44 -16.20 -1.89 3.38
N VAL A 45 -15.02 -1.50 3.85
CA VAL A 45 -14.82 -0.84 5.17
C VAL A 45 -14.87 0.68 5.10
N VAL A 46 -14.93 1.27 3.91
CA VAL A 46 -15.09 2.71 3.66
C VAL A 46 -16.35 2.96 2.84
N ASP A 47 -17.07 4.03 3.14
CA ASP A 47 -18.21 4.48 2.35
C ASP A 47 -17.76 4.92 0.95
N ILE A 48 -18.42 4.38 -0.07
CA ILE A 48 -18.11 4.68 -1.48
C ILE A 48 -18.35 6.16 -1.78
N ALA A 49 -19.31 6.82 -1.12
CA ALA A 49 -19.56 8.25 -1.31
C ALA A 49 -18.35 9.09 -0.84
N HIS A 50 -17.71 8.73 0.27
CA HIS A 50 -16.50 9.38 0.76
C HIS A 50 -15.32 9.14 -0.21
N VAL A 51 -15.20 7.90 -0.72
CA VAL A 51 -14.20 7.55 -1.73
C VAL A 51 -14.38 8.38 -3.00
N ASP A 52 -15.60 8.51 -3.51
CA ASP A 52 -15.89 9.26 -4.73
C ASP A 52 -15.66 10.77 -4.54
N HIS A 53 -15.99 11.31 -3.37
CA HIS A 53 -15.67 12.71 -3.04
C HIS A 53 -14.15 12.95 -3.02
N LEU A 54 -13.41 12.13 -2.29
CA LEU A 54 -11.93 12.23 -2.22
C LEU A 54 -11.29 12.07 -3.60
N ARG A 55 -11.76 11.10 -4.40
CA ARG A 55 -11.28 10.91 -5.77
C ARG A 55 -11.49 12.17 -6.60
N HIS A 56 -12.66 12.80 -6.52
CA HIS A 56 -12.96 14.02 -7.26
C HIS A 56 -11.99 15.15 -6.91
N VAL A 57 -11.84 15.45 -5.62
CA VAL A 57 -10.94 16.50 -5.11
C VAL A 57 -9.49 16.22 -5.52
N MET A 58 -9.01 14.99 -5.27
CA MET A 58 -7.62 14.63 -5.53
C MET A 58 -7.31 14.55 -7.03
N THR A 59 -8.27 14.16 -7.88
CA THR A 59 -8.08 14.17 -9.34
C THR A 59 -7.90 15.59 -9.85
N ALA A 60 -8.68 16.56 -9.36
CA ALA A 60 -8.55 17.96 -9.75
C ALA A 60 -7.16 18.51 -9.40
N GLU A 61 -6.73 18.36 -8.15
CA GLU A 61 -5.38 18.77 -7.71
C GLU A 61 -4.27 18.00 -8.44
N GLY A 62 -4.46 16.70 -8.70
CA GLY A 62 -3.50 15.89 -9.46
C GLY A 62 -3.23 16.45 -10.86
N GLN A 63 -4.26 17.00 -11.53
CA GLN A 63 -4.10 17.66 -12.82
C GLN A 63 -3.32 18.99 -12.71
N GLU A 64 -3.42 19.70 -11.59
CA GLU A 64 -2.61 20.89 -11.33
C GLU A 64 -1.14 20.52 -11.08
N ILE A 65 -0.90 19.46 -10.30
CA ILE A 65 0.45 18.92 -10.04
C ILE A 65 1.14 18.54 -11.35
N LEU A 66 0.42 17.88 -12.28
CA LEU A 66 0.98 17.48 -13.57
C LEU A 66 1.34 18.66 -14.50
N ARG A 67 0.72 19.83 -14.31
CA ARG A 67 1.03 21.06 -15.08
C ARG A 67 2.07 21.93 -14.39
N SER A 68 2.44 21.64 -13.14
CA SER A 68 3.38 22.43 -12.36
C SER A 68 4.82 22.21 -12.83
N GLU A 69 5.50 23.29 -13.21
CA GLU A 69 6.93 23.28 -13.54
C GLU A 69 7.79 22.82 -12.34
N GLN A 70 7.39 23.18 -11.11
CA GLN A 70 8.09 22.78 -9.89
C GLN A 70 8.05 21.27 -9.65
N ARG A 71 7.00 20.60 -10.14
CA ARG A 71 6.80 19.15 -9.99
C ARG A 71 7.18 18.37 -11.25
N ALA A 72 7.61 19.06 -12.30
CA ALA A 72 7.98 18.44 -13.56
C ALA A 72 9.11 17.42 -13.35
N GLY A 73 8.93 16.21 -13.88
CA GLY A 73 9.92 15.13 -13.75
C GLY A 73 10.00 14.45 -12.38
N LEU A 74 9.22 14.89 -11.38
CA LEU A 74 9.21 14.27 -10.05
C LEU A 74 8.25 13.08 -10.01
N TYR A 75 8.77 11.91 -10.38
CA TYR A 75 8.01 10.67 -10.35
C TYR A 75 8.41 9.76 -9.20
N ASN A 76 7.42 9.05 -8.65
CA ASN A 76 7.69 8.05 -7.62
C ASN A 76 8.52 6.90 -8.20
N GLN A 77 9.55 6.48 -7.47
CA GLN A 77 10.57 5.52 -7.93
C GLN A 77 11.27 5.91 -9.26
N GLY A 78 11.26 7.20 -9.63
CA GLY A 78 11.96 7.70 -10.81
C GLY A 78 11.39 7.25 -12.16
N VAL A 79 10.23 6.60 -12.19
CA VAL A 79 9.57 6.13 -13.42
C VAL A 79 8.33 6.98 -13.68
N LYS A 80 8.17 7.50 -14.92
CA LYS A 80 6.99 8.26 -15.39
C LYS A 80 5.72 7.38 -15.47
N SER A 81 5.35 6.76 -14.36
CA SER A 81 4.16 5.93 -14.18
C SER A 81 3.36 6.33 -12.95
N ASN A 82 3.99 7.02 -11.99
CA ASN A 82 3.35 7.37 -10.72
C ASN A 82 3.86 8.70 -10.17
N ILE A 83 2.96 9.48 -9.56
CA ILE A 83 3.32 10.70 -8.80
C ILE A 83 2.85 10.58 -7.35
N LEU A 84 3.55 11.29 -6.47
CA LEU A 84 3.12 11.50 -5.09
C LEU A 84 2.25 12.76 -4.99
N GLN A 85 1.20 12.65 -4.18
CA GLN A 85 0.27 13.72 -3.80
C GLN A 85 -0.03 13.58 -2.31
N ASN A 86 -0.30 14.70 -1.63
CA ASN A 86 -0.76 14.63 -0.25
C ASN A 86 -2.28 14.44 -0.22
N PRO A 87 -2.83 13.63 0.71
CA PRO A 87 -4.28 13.58 0.88
C PRO A 87 -4.81 14.94 1.37
N PRO A 88 -6.07 15.30 1.05
CA PRO A 88 -6.64 16.62 1.34
C PRO A 88 -7.07 16.80 2.81
N VAL A 89 -6.24 16.39 3.78
CA VAL A 89 -6.56 16.41 5.22
C VAL A 89 -6.79 17.81 5.80
N ALA A 90 -6.33 18.86 5.11
CA ALA A 90 -6.60 20.25 5.49
C ALA A 90 -8.03 20.72 5.11
N GLN A 91 -8.71 20.00 4.21
CA GLN A 91 -10.07 20.30 3.78
C GLN A 91 -11.05 19.56 4.69
N ARG A 92 -11.82 20.31 5.50
CA ARG A 92 -12.67 19.71 6.55
C ARG A 92 -13.74 18.76 6.01
N ASP A 93 -14.27 19.04 4.84
CA ASP A 93 -15.25 18.23 4.12
C ASP A 93 -14.65 16.98 3.45
N CYS A 94 -13.33 16.85 3.47
CA CYS A 94 -12.62 15.63 3.06
C CYS A 94 -12.23 14.75 4.25
N LEU A 95 -12.34 15.23 5.50
CA LEU A 95 -11.88 14.51 6.70
C LEU A 95 -12.94 13.53 7.20
N TYR A 96 -12.98 12.34 6.59
CA TYR A 96 -13.91 11.26 6.95
C TYR A 96 -13.32 10.28 7.96
N ASP A 97 -14.09 9.94 9.00
CA ASP A 97 -13.63 9.02 10.07
C ASP A 97 -13.37 7.60 9.56
N ASP A 98 -14.19 7.10 8.64
CA ASP A 98 -14.00 5.78 8.03
C ASP A 98 -12.83 5.73 7.03
N VAL A 99 -12.21 6.88 6.70
CA VAL A 99 -10.99 6.97 5.90
C VAL A 99 -9.78 7.11 6.83
N PHE A 100 -9.75 8.15 7.67
CA PHE A 100 -8.55 8.50 8.43
C PHE A 100 -8.46 7.87 9.82
N PHE A 101 -9.60 7.42 10.36
CA PHE A 101 -9.72 6.85 11.72
C PHE A 101 -10.50 5.53 11.71
N ASN A 102 -10.41 4.78 10.60
CA ASN A 102 -11.25 3.61 10.35
C ASN A 102 -11.13 2.58 11.50
N PRO A 103 -12.22 2.26 12.22
CA PRO A 103 -12.15 1.44 13.42
C PRO A 103 -11.71 0.00 13.13
N TYR A 104 -12.01 -0.51 11.94
CA TYR A 104 -11.63 -1.86 11.52
C TYR A 104 -10.13 -1.93 11.21
N VAL A 105 -9.60 -0.93 10.49
CA VAL A 105 -8.16 -0.83 10.22
C VAL A 105 -7.38 -0.68 11.52
N VAL A 106 -7.83 0.20 12.43
CA VAL A 106 -7.22 0.41 13.74
C VAL A 106 -7.24 -0.87 14.58
N GLN A 107 -8.35 -1.62 14.57
CA GLN A 107 -8.45 -2.90 15.27
C GLN A 107 -7.40 -3.90 14.78
N ILE A 108 -7.24 -4.05 13.46
CA ILE A 108 -6.23 -4.97 12.89
C ILE A 108 -4.81 -4.46 13.17
N ALA A 109 -4.56 -3.16 13.06
CA ALA A 109 -3.26 -2.56 13.38
C ALA A 109 -2.85 -2.83 14.84
N ASN A 110 -3.76 -2.64 15.80
CA ASN A 110 -3.53 -2.92 17.22
C ASN A 110 -3.25 -4.41 17.46
N ALA A 111 -3.96 -5.29 16.77
CA ALA A 111 -3.76 -6.73 16.90
C ALA A 111 -2.43 -7.20 16.28
N TYR A 112 -1.97 -6.54 15.21
CA TYR A 112 -0.78 -6.92 14.46
C TYR A 112 0.53 -6.32 15.00
N LEU A 113 0.52 -5.03 15.33
CA LEU A 113 1.70 -4.30 15.84
C LEU A 113 1.79 -4.27 17.37
N GLY A 114 0.73 -4.71 18.07
CA GLY A 114 0.58 -4.56 19.51
C GLY A 114 -0.16 -3.28 19.90
N SER A 115 -0.36 -3.09 21.20
CA SER A 115 -1.13 -1.97 21.72
C SER A 115 -0.37 -0.65 21.54
N THR A 116 -1.03 0.36 20.96
CA THR A 116 -0.55 1.74 20.71
C THR A 116 0.35 1.98 19.47
N PRO A 117 -0.01 1.47 18.28
CA PRO A 117 0.61 1.95 17.04
C PRO A 117 0.26 3.43 16.82
N THR A 118 1.15 4.18 16.19
CA THR A 118 0.94 5.60 15.87
C THR A 118 0.98 5.82 14.36
N THR A 119 0.10 6.69 13.87
CA THR A 119 0.16 7.17 12.48
C THR A 119 1.24 8.24 12.40
N ASN A 120 2.32 7.97 11.67
CA ASN A 120 3.46 8.89 11.52
C ASN A 120 3.68 9.35 10.08
N PHE A 121 2.93 8.81 9.12
CA PHE A 121 3.10 9.11 7.71
C PHE A 121 1.77 8.97 6.97
N MET A 122 1.51 9.91 6.05
CA MET A 122 0.35 9.87 5.18
C MET A 122 0.69 10.48 3.83
N THR A 123 0.39 9.77 2.76
CA THR A 123 0.64 10.21 1.38
C THR A 123 -0.33 9.48 0.44
N ALA A 124 -0.34 9.86 -0.83
CA ALA A 124 -1.10 9.22 -1.87
C ALA A 124 -0.26 9.01 -3.13
N ASN A 125 -0.55 7.89 -3.81
CA ASN A 125 0.08 7.48 -5.05
C ASN A 125 -0.94 7.54 -6.18
N ASN A 126 -0.61 8.27 -7.24
CA ASN A 126 -1.45 8.37 -8.43
C ASN A 126 -0.79 7.64 -9.59
N ALA A 127 -1.38 6.52 -10.03
CA ALA A 127 -1.01 5.87 -11.27
C ALA A 127 -1.43 6.74 -12.46
N LEU A 128 -0.50 7.01 -13.37
CA LEU A 128 -0.72 7.87 -14.53
C LEU A 128 -1.21 7.05 -15.73
N ALA A 129 -2.16 7.61 -16.48
CA ALA A 129 -2.61 7.05 -17.75
C ALA A 129 -1.51 7.10 -18.82
N GLU A 130 -1.64 6.28 -19.87
CA GLU A 130 -0.73 6.23 -21.03
C GLU A 130 0.72 5.80 -20.68
N THR A 131 0.88 4.96 -19.66
CA THR A 131 2.18 4.50 -19.16
C THR A 131 2.41 3.00 -19.39
N SER A 132 1.71 2.42 -20.36
CA SER A 132 1.82 0.99 -20.70
C SER A 132 3.27 0.59 -20.96
N GLY A 133 3.70 -0.51 -20.32
CA GLY A 133 5.09 -1.00 -20.37
C GLY A 133 6.05 -0.33 -19.39
N LEU A 134 5.67 0.79 -18.76
CA LEU A 134 6.47 1.42 -17.69
C LEU A 134 6.18 0.73 -16.36
N ARG A 135 7.18 0.03 -15.82
CA ARG A 135 7.09 -0.66 -14.52
C ARG A 135 8.09 -0.03 -13.56
N GLN A 136 7.63 0.25 -12.33
CA GLN A 136 8.55 0.56 -11.25
C GLN A 136 9.38 -0.70 -10.92
N PRO A 137 10.64 -0.56 -10.49
CA PRO A 137 11.41 -1.69 -9.97
C PRO A 137 10.67 -2.35 -8.80
N VAL A 138 10.85 -3.66 -8.61
CA VAL A 138 10.37 -4.34 -7.39
C VAL A 138 11.13 -3.74 -6.21
N HIS A 139 10.39 -3.28 -5.21
CA HIS A 139 10.95 -2.50 -4.11
C HIS A 139 10.25 -2.79 -2.78
N LYS A 140 10.94 -2.43 -1.70
CA LYS A 140 10.35 -2.16 -0.39
C LYS A 140 10.19 -0.65 -0.23
N ASP A 141 9.21 -0.21 0.56
CA ASP A 141 8.97 1.22 0.81
C ASP A 141 10.01 1.89 1.72
N ILE A 142 10.95 1.09 2.24
CA ILE A 142 11.92 1.48 3.26
C ILE A 142 13.34 1.52 2.72
N THR A 143 14.15 2.38 3.33
CA THR A 143 15.52 2.68 2.92
C THR A 143 16.49 2.53 4.10
N PHE A 144 16.27 1.55 4.98
CA PHE A 144 17.05 1.35 6.19
C PHE A 144 17.06 -0.12 6.61
N ASN A 145 18.01 -0.48 7.45
CA ASN A 145 18.06 -1.80 8.07
C ASN A 145 16.87 -1.97 9.01
N HIS A 146 15.97 -2.88 8.66
CA HIS A 146 14.68 -3.02 9.33
C HIS A 146 14.56 -4.33 10.12
N PRO A 147 13.71 -4.38 11.16
CA PRO A 147 13.37 -5.63 11.84
C PRO A 147 12.74 -6.64 10.88
N THR A 148 12.93 -7.93 11.15
CA THR A 148 12.27 -9.04 10.43
C THR A 148 10.93 -9.43 11.04
N CYS A 149 10.55 -8.81 12.18
CA CYS A 149 9.22 -8.90 12.76
C CYS A 149 8.35 -7.74 12.25
N PRO A 150 7.01 -7.85 12.33
CA PRO A 150 6.10 -6.74 12.07
C PRO A 150 6.48 -5.50 12.90
N PHE A 151 6.66 -4.36 12.24
CA PHE A 151 7.04 -3.10 12.87
C PHE A 151 6.42 -1.87 12.20
N TYR A 152 5.89 -2.03 10.98
CA TYR A 152 5.12 -1.03 10.24
C TYR A 152 3.88 -1.68 9.65
N PHE A 153 2.87 -0.86 9.39
CA PHE A 153 1.58 -1.23 8.85
C PHE A 153 1.13 -0.13 7.91
N ILE A 154 0.91 -0.46 6.63
CA ILE A 154 0.49 0.49 5.61
C ILE A 154 -0.95 0.14 5.21
N ALA A 155 -1.87 1.06 5.48
CA ALA A 155 -3.24 0.99 4.99
C ALA A 155 -3.42 1.85 3.74
N ASN A 156 -3.56 1.20 2.59
CA ASN A 156 -3.84 1.83 1.30
C ASN A 156 -5.36 1.81 1.04
N ILE A 157 -5.98 2.99 1.08
CA ILE A 157 -7.40 3.17 0.72
C ILE A 157 -7.49 3.33 -0.79
N VAL A 158 -8.28 2.47 -1.44
CA VAL A 158 -8.37 2.49 -2.91
C VAL A 158 -9.43 3.48 -3.38
N LEU A 159 -9.00 4.49 -4.15
CA LEU A 159 -9.89 5.53 -4.69
C LEU A 159 -10.50 5.19 -6.06
N SER A 160 -10.21 3.99 -6.58
CA SER A 160 -10.87 3.38 -7.73
C SER A 160 -10.85 1.86 -7.57
N ASP A 161 -11.70 1.19 -8.34
CA ASP A 161 -11.52 -0.22 -8.62
C ASP A 161 -10.14 -0.47 -9.21
N PHE A 162 -9.44 -1.47 -8.70
CA PHE A 162 -8.12 -1.88 -9.19
C PHE A 162 -8.29 -2.98 -10.23
N SER A 163 -7.60 -2.82 -11.35
CA SER A 163 -7.50 -3.83 -12.40
C SER A 163 -6.09 -3.82 -13.01
N VAL A 164 -5.76 -4.89 -13.73
CA VAL A 164 -4.46 -4.98 -14.42
C VAL A 164 -4.32 -3.82 -15.41
N GLU A 165 -5.41 -3.48 -16.09
CA GLU A 165 -5.48 -2.48 -17.15
C GLU A 165 -5.29 -1.05 -16.62
N ASN A 166 -5.61 -0.77 -15.36
CA ASN A 166 -5.50 0.56 -14.77
C ASN A 166 -4.31 0.74 -13.82
N GLY A 167 -3.39 -0.23 -13.82
CA GLY A 167 -2.14 -0.14 -13.07
C GLY A 167 -2.28 -0.50 -11.59
N ALA A 168 -3.17 -1.44 -11.25
CA ALA A 168 -3.22 -2.02 -9.91
C ALA A 168 -1.81 -2.46 -9.45
N THR A 169 -1.47 -2.20 -8.20
CA THR A 169 -0.14 -2.55 -7.67
C THR A 169 0.09 -4.05 -7.72
N GLU A 170 1.27 -4.43 -8.21
CA GLU A 170 1.77 -5.80 -8.16
C GLU A 170 2.39 -6.06 -6.77
N PHE A 171 1.93 -7.11 -6.10
CA PHE A 171 2.40 -7.53 -4.78
C PHE A 171 3.05 -8.91 -4.82
N TRP A 172 4.08 -9.08 -4.02
CA TRP A 172 4.83 -10.32 -3.89
C TRP A 172 4.51 -10.98 -2.54
N LEU A 173 3.46 -11.80 -2.52
CA LEU A 173 2.94 -12.38 -1.28
C LEU A 173 4.03 -13.19 -0.54
N GLY A 174 4.09 -13.01 0.77
CA GLY A 174 5.04 -13.66 1.68
C GLY A 174 6.44 -13.04 1.71
N THR A 175 6.77 -12.10 0.82
CA THR A 175 8.14 -11.53 0.80
C THR A 175 8.50 -10.74 2.05
N HIS A 176 7.52 -10.17 2.75
CA HIS A 176 7.71 -9.51 4.04
C HIS A 176 8.41 -10.39 5.10
N ALA A 177 8.17 -11.72 5.09
CA ALA A 177 8.77 -12.68 6.02
C ALA A 177 10.00 -13.43 5.45
N HIS A 178 10.27 -13.26 4.16
CA HIS A 178 11.30 -14.01 3.43
C HIS A 178 12.34 -13.13 2.76
N THR A 179 12.41 -11.85 3.14
CA THR A 179 13.43 -10.92 2.67
C THR A 179 13.93 -10.06 3.82
N VAL A 180 15.21 -9.70 3.78
CA VAL A 180 15.88 -8.82 4.75
C VAL A 180 16.37 -7.54 4.08
N ALA A 181 17.01 -6.67 4.84
CA ALA A 181 17.64 -5.45 4.34
C ALA A 181 18.74 -5.76 3.30
N ASP A 182 19.48 -6.85 3.51
CA ASP A 182 20.52 -7.37 2.61
C ASP A 182 19.95 -8.00 1.33
N ASP A 183 18.66 -7.91 1.07
CA ASP A 183 18.08 -8.23 -0.25
C ASP A 183 17.86 -6.98 -1.11
N GLN A 184 18.11 -5.79 -0.55
CA GLN A 184 17.96 -4.52 -1.23
C GLN A 184 19.29 -4.05 -1.83
N VAL A 185 19.24 -3.34 -2.95
CA VAL A 185 20.41 -2.72 -3.56
C VAL A 185 20.98 -1.67 -2.61
N PRO A 186 22.27 -1.71 -2.23
CA PRO A 186 22.86 -0.69 -1.37
C PRO A 186 22.88 0.65 -2.10
N CYS A 187 22.55 1.73 -1.38
CA CYS A 187 22.59 3.07 -1.95
C CYS A 187 24.04 3.52 -2.19
N THR A 188 24.23 4.34 -3.22
CA THR A 188 25.51 4.96 -3.55
C THR A 188 25.47 6.44 -3.19
N VAL A 189 26.58 7.15 -3.39
CA VAL A 189 26.64 8.61 -3.25
C VAL A 189 25.56 9.31 -4.10
N SER A 190 25.28 8.79 -5.30
CA SER A 190 24.33 9.40 -6.22
C SER A 190 22.88 8.95 -6.02
N THR A 191 22.65 7.82 -5.34
CA THR A 191 21.30 7.26 -5.16
C THR A 191 20.77 7.33 -3.73
N ARG A 192 21.60 7.71 -2.75
CA ARG A 192 21.13 7.90 -1.37
C ARG A 192 20.06 8.99 -1.32
N VAL A 193 19.06 8.79 -0.49
CA VAL A 193 18.01 9.78 -0.22
C VAL A 193 18.05 10.21 1.23
N ARG A 194 17.65 11.46 1.51
CA ARG A 194 17.63 12.01 2.88
C ARG A 194 19.01 11.83 3.55
N ASP A 195 19.01 11.43 4.82
CA ASP A 195 20.22 11.28 5.65
C ASP A 195 20.83 9.87 5.61
N GLN A 196 20.57 9.10 4.55
CA GLN A 196 21.11 7.75 4.41
C GLN A 196 22.65 7.73 4.31
N ASN A 197 23.26 6.76 4.98
CA ASN A 197 24.67 6.43 4.80
C ASN A 197 24.88 5.60 3.54
N VAL A 198 25.96 5.86 2.79
CA VAL A 198 26.33 5.04 1.64
C VAL A 198 26.52 3.60 2.08
N GLY A 199 25.92 2.66 1.33
CA GLY A 199 25.90 1.24 1.68
C GLY A 199 24.62 0.80 2.40
N GLU A 200 23.81 1.71 2.92
CA GLU A 200 22.50 1.37 3.47
C GLU A 200 21.50 0.94 2.37
N PRO A 201 20.46 0.17 2.71
CA PRO A 201 19.45 -0.27 1.74
C PRO A 201 18.78 0.88 0.97
N SER A 202 18.75 0.82 -0.36
CA SER A 202 17.80 1.62 -1.17
C SER A 202 16.44 0.90 -1.25
N CYS A 203 15.39 1.52 -1.76
CA CYS A 203 14.08 0.86 -1.91
C CYS A 203 14.15 -0.41 -2.78
N ASN A 204 15.00 -0.42 -3.82
CA ASN A 204 15.01 -1.46 -4.85
C ASN A 204 15.51 -2.80 -4.29
N VAL A 205 14.80 -3.87 -4.61
CA VAL A 205 15.24 -5.25 -4.34
C VAL A 205 16.22 -5.69 -5.43
N ARG A 206 17.25 -6.47 -5.05
CA ARG A 206 18.23 -7.00 -6.01
C ARG A 206 17.53 -7.88 -7.06
N PRO A 207 17.85 -7.75 -8.36
CA PRO A 207 17.19 -8.51 -9.43
C PRO A 207 17.25 -10.03 -9.25
N GLU A 208 18.39 -10.56 -8.79
CA GLU A 208 18.58 -11.99 -8.54
C GLU A 208 17.65 -12.50 -7.43
N VAL A 209 17.41 -11.70 -6.38
CA VAL A 209 16.49 -12.07 -5.29
C VAL A 209 15.04 -12.11 -5.80
N VAL A 210 14.68 -11.16 -6.66
CA VAL A 210 13.35 -11.11 -7.30
C VAL A 210 13.12 -12.37 -8.14
N GLU A 211 14.10 -12.78 -8.96
CA GLU A 211 13.95 -13.95 -9.82
C GLU A 211 13.98 -15.28 -9.04
N GLU A 212 14.75 -15.38 -7.95
CA GLU A 212 14.65 -16.54 -7.05
C GLU A 212 13.28 -16.62 -6.37
N ARG A 213 12.74 -15.49 -5.90
CA ARG A 213 11.40 -15.47 -5.30
C ARG A 213 10.33 -15.86 -6.31
N ARG A 214 10.46 -15.44 -7.58
CA ARG A 214 9.48 -15.73 -8.64
C ARG A 214 9.26 -17.22 -8.84
N LYS A 215 10.30 -18.03 -8.65
CA LYS A 215 10.24 -19.50 -8.71
C LYS A 215 9.44 -20.13 -7.58
N VAL A 216 9.35 -19.46 -6.43
CA VAL A 216 8.63 -19.93 -5.23
C VAL A 216 7.17 -19.51 -5.27
N ARG A 217 6.92 -18.20 -5.42
CA ARG A 217 5.58 -17.63 -5.52
C ARG A 217 5.66 -16.35 -6.36
N PRO A 218 5.18 -16.38 -7.63
CA PRO A 218 5.20 -15.21 -8.49
C PRO A 218 4.28 -14.11 -7.94
N PRO A 219 4.47 -12.87 -8.40
CA PRO A 219 3.63 -11.77 -7.95
C PRO A 219 2.19 -11.87 -8.44
N ILE A 220 1.31 -11.15 -7.75
CA ILE A 220 -0.11 -11.01 -8.08
C ILE A 220 -0.50 -9.53 -8.11
N GLN A 221 -1.64 -9.21 -8.72
CA GLN A 221 -2.32 -7.92 -8.54
C GLN A 221 -3.62 -8.18 -7.78
N ALA A 222 -3.76 -7.62 -6.58
CA ALA A 222 -4.90 -7.89 -5.71
C ALA A 222 -6.17 -7.20 -6.24
N LEU A 223 -7.28 -7.94 -6.28
CA LEU A 223 -8.57 -7.41 -6.72
C LEU A 223 -9.19 -6.53 -5.63
N CYS A 224 -9.17 -5.22 -5.88
CA CYS A 224 -9.70 -4.20 -4.96
C CYS A 224 -10.81 -3.40 -5.65
N LYS A 225 -11.80 -3.01 -4.88
CA LYS A 225 -12.96 -2.21 -5.29
C LYS A 225 -13.02 -0.95 -4.43
N LYS A 226 -13.65 0.11 -4.95
CA LYS A 226 -13.94 1.29 -4.12
C LYS A 226 -14.61 0.86 -2.80
N GLY A 227 -14.14 1.43 -1.70
CA GLY A 227 -14.58 1.06 -0.36
C GLY A 227 -13.70 0.01 0.34
N ASP A 228 -12.74 -0.59 -0.37
CA ASP A 228 -11.78 -1.52 0.22
C ASP A 228 -10.56 -0.80 0.79
N VAL A 229 -9.87 -1.48 1.71
CA VAL A 229 -8.56 -1.08 2.21
C VAL A 229 -7.58 -2.24 2.04
N VAL A 230 -6.45 -1.98 1.41
CA VAL A 230 -5.34 -2.92 1.29
C VAL A 230 -4.36 -2.66 2.42
N ILE A 231 -4.00 -3.69 3.16
CA ILE A 231 -3.05 -3.62 4.28
C ILE A 231 -1.80 -4.44 3.92
N ARG A 232 -0.62 -3.88 4.18
CA ARG A 232 0.70 -4.52 3.99
C ARG A 232 1.72 -4.07 5.01
#